data_AF-A0A927CRF1-F1
#
_entry.id   AF-A0A927CRF1-F1
#
_cell.length_a   1.000
_cell.length_b   1.000
_cell.length_c   1.000
_cell.angle_alpha   90.00
_cell.angle_beta   90.00
_cell.angle_gamma   90.00
#
_symmetry.space_group_name_H-M   'P 1'
#
loop_
_entity.id
_entity.type
_entity.pdbx_description
1 polymer ?
#
loop_
_entity_poly.entity_id
_entity_poly.type
_entity_poly.pdbx_seq_one_letter_code
_entity_poly.pdbx_strand_id
1 'polypeptide(L)'
;MSKEKVGYPEKEWGSERQPIIVKVRTEERAAQVARVCDHFNWHYIMGMEFTEDLSDLKKALKERFAPANVYDPCPCGSEAKYKFCCAKTIKNFDLNQYLKTFPNESSS
;
A
#
# COMPACT_ATOMS: atom_id res chain seq x y z
N MET A 1 15.26 -35.06 30.54
CA MET A 1 13.96 -34.74 29.92
C MET A 1 14.24 -34.22 28.53
N SER A 2 13.87 -35.03 27.53
CA SER A 2 14.10 -34.80 26.11
C SER A 2 13.35 -33.54 25.67
N LYS A 3 14.05 -32.55 25.13
CA LYS A 3 13.40 -31.48 24.36
C LYS A 3 12.99 -32.10 23.04
N GLU A 4 11.68 -32.32 22.88
CA GLU A 4 11.07 -32.69 21.61
C GLU A 4 11.57 -31.76 20.51
N LYS A 5 12.10 -32.37 19.46
CA LYS A 5 12.58 -31.68 18.27
C LYS A 5 11.35 -31.15 17.55
N VAL A 6 11.02 -29.88 17.77
CA VAL A 6 10.19 -29.12 16.82
C VAL A 6 10.98 -29.10 15.52
N GLY A 7 10.50 -29.88 14.53
CA GLY A 7 11.18 -30.11 13.28
C GLY A 7 11.58 -28.80 12.62
N TYR A 8 12.87 -28.66 12.32
CA TYR A 8 13.36 -27.58 11.47
C TYR A 8 12.78 -27.79 10.07
N PRO A 9 12.15 -26.79 9.44
CA PRO A 9 11.76 -26.89 8.04
C PRO A 9 13.02 -27.10 7.18
N GLU A 10 12.94 -27.94 6.14
CA GLU A 10 14.05 -28.33 5.23
C GLU A 10 14.71 -27.17 4.46
N LYS A 11 14.27 -25.93 4.68
CA LYS A 11 14.69 -24.73 3.98
C LYS A 11 15.20 -23.73 5.03
N GLU A 12 16.48 -23.35 4.93
CA GLU A 12 17.26 -22.55 5.90
C GLU A 12 16.82 -21.08 6.00
N TRP A 13 15.53 -20.82 6.17
CA TRP A 13 15.00 -19.48 6.42
C TRP A 13 15.52 -18.93 7.74
N GLY A 14 15.93 -17.66 7.74
CA GLY A 14 16.49 -17.01 8.92
C GLY A 14 17.97 -17.29 9.15
N SER A 15 18.71 -17.70 8.11
CA SER A 15 20.17 -17.76 8.12
C SER A 15 20.79 -16.47 7.55
N GLU A 16 22.10 -16.25 7.73
CA GLU A 16 22.80 -15.12 7.09
C GLU A 16 22.68 -15.14 5.55
N ARG A 17 22.62 -16.34 4.96
CA ARG A 17 22.50 -16.53 3.51
C ARG A 17 21.06 -16.36 3.01
N GLN A 18 20.08 -16.58 3.88
CA GLN A 18 18.66 -16.46 3.58
C GLN A 18 17.91 -15.83 4.77
N PRO A 19 18.09 -14.52 5.01
CA PRO A 19 17.40 -13.84 6.10
C PRO A 19 15.90 -13.73 5.81
N ILE A 20 15.10 -13.61 6.86
CA ILE A 20 13.68 -13.30 6.73
C ILE A 20 13.56 -11.82 6.35
N ILE A 21 12.93 -11.53 5.21
CA ILE A 21 12.68 -10.16 4.76
C ILE A 21 11.26 -9.77 5.14
N VAL A 22 11.10 -8.75 5.98
CA VAL A 22 9.78 -8.27 6.42
C VAL A 22 9.69 -6.77 6.21
N LYS A 23 8.54 -6.32 5.70
CA LYS A 23 8.20 -4.90 5.63
C LYS A 23 7.06 -4.59 6.59
N VAL A 24 7.22 -3.54 7.39
CA VAL A 24 6.23 -3.14 8.41
C VAL A 24 5.84 -1.67 8.24
N ARG A 25 4.62 -1.34 8.65
CA ARG A 25 4.06 0.02 8.56
C ARG A 25 4.29 0.87 9.80
N THR A 26 4.59 0.27 10.96
CA THR A 26 4.74 0.98 12.24
C THR A 26 5.88 0.40 13.06
N GLU A 27 6.43 1.21 13.97
CA GLU A 27 7.47 0.77 14.92
C GLU A 27 6.94 -0.30 15.89
N GLU A 28 5.69 -0.20 16.32
CA GLU A 28 5.05 -1.21 17.17
C GLU A 28 5.02 -2.58 16.49
N ARG A 29 4.67 -2.61 15.19
CA ARG A 29 4.73 -3.84 14.39
C ARG A 29 6.17 -4.32 14.20
N ALA A 30 7.11 -3.40 14.01
CA ALA A 30 8.54 -3.75 13.93
C ALA A 30 9.01 -4.49 15.20
N ALA A 31 8.69 -3.95 16.37
CA ALA A 31 9.05 -4.54 17.66
C ALA A 31 8.41 -5.92 17.88
N GLN A 32 7.16 -6.11 17.46
CA GLN A 32 6.49 -7.41 17.53
C GLN A 32 7.18 -8.45 16.64
N VAL A 33 7.51 -8.09 15.38
CA VAL A 33 8.18 -8.99 14.43
C VAL A 33 9.58 -9.34 14.94
N ALA A 34 10.35 -8.36 15.43
CA ALA A 34 11.68 -8.59 15.98
C ALA A 34 11.66 -9.63 17.11
N ARG A 35 10.73 -9.50 18.07
CA ARG A 35 10.59 -10.47 19.18
C ARG A 35 10.36 -11.90 18.71
N VAL A 36 9.60 -12.09 17.63
CA VAL A 36 9.37 -13.43 17.05
C VAL A 36 10.65 -13.95 16.41
N CYS A 37 11.34 -13.15 15.60
CA CYS A 37 12.59 -13.56 14.97
C CYS A 37 13.68 -13.89 16.00
N ASP A 38 13.82 -13.05 17.03
CA ASP A 38 14.78 -13.25 18.12
C ASP A 38 14.49 -14.53 18.90
N HIS A 39 13.21 -14.83 19.17
CA HIS A 39 12.80 -16.05 19.85
C HIS A 39 13.26 -17.32 19.12
N PHE A 40 13.28 -17.29 17.79
CA PHE A 40 13.73 -18.41 16.95
C PHE A 40 15.19 -18.29 16.50
N ASN A 41 15.91 -17.25 16.95
CA ASN A 41 17.29 -16.96 16.54
C ASN A 41 17.45 -16.87 15.01
N TRP A 42 16.49 -16.23 14.33
CA TRP A 42 16.52 -16.01 12.90
C TRP A 42 17.21 -14.69 12.55
N HIS A 43 18.09 -14.71 11.55
CA HIS A 43 18.54 -13.52 10.85
C HIS A 43 17.38 -12.92 10.05
N TYR A 44 17.19 -11.61 10.17
CA TYR A 44 16.14 -10.90 9.45
C TYR A 44 16.62 -9.51 8.99
N ILE A 45 15.98 -9.01 7.93
CA ILE A 45 16.11 -7.63 7.48
C ILE A 45 14.72 -7.03 7.49
N MET A 46 14.57 -5.94 8.24
CA MET A 46 13.30 -5.26 8.38
C MET A 46 13.33 -3.90 7.69
N GLY A 47 12.41 -3.69 6.76
CA GLY A 47 12.18 -2.40 6.13
C GLY A 47 10.92 -1.75 6.68
N MET A 48 10.92 -0.42 6.82
CA MET A 48 9.67 0.32 6.96
C MET A 48 9.15 0.65 5.56
N GLU A 49 7.93 0.23 5.26
CA GLU A 49 7.26 0.57 4.00
C GLU A 49 5.94 1.25 4.30
N PHE A 50 5.90 2.54 4.03
CA PHE A 50 4.76 3.42 4.28
C PHE A 50 4.00 3.75 3.00
N THR A 51 4.50 3.30 1.85
CA THR A 51 3.99 3.70 0.54
C THR A 51 3.07 2.64 0.00
N GLU A 52 1.83 3.03 -0.26
CA GLU A 52 0.90 2.23 -1.04
C GLU A 52 1.15 2.55 -2.53
N ASP A 53 1.33 1.52 -3.35
CA ASP A 53 1.38 1.72 -4.79
C ASP A 53 -0.05 1.82 -5.33
N LEU A 54 -0.44 3.04 -5.70
CA LEU A 54 -1.77 3.35 -6.24
C LEU A 54 -1.73 3.63 -7.75
N SER A 55 -0.66 3.20 -8.41
CA SER A 55 -0.40 3.45 -9.84
C SER A 55 -1.53 2.88 -10.72
N ASP A 56 -1.98 1.66 -10.44
CA ASP A 56 -3.09 1.04 -11.16
C ASP A 56 -4.42 1.74 -10.93
N LEU A 57 -4.71 2.16 -9.69
CA LEU A 57 -5.92 2.94 -9.38
C LEU A 57 -5.92 4.28 -10.13
N LYS A 58 -4.79 4.99 -10.14
CA LYS A 58 -4.63 6.23 -10.89
C LYS A 58 -4.87 6.02 -12.39
N LYS A 59 -4.40 4.90 -12.94
CA LYS A 59 -4.61 4.53 -14.34
C LYS A 59 -6.09 4.24 -14.62
N ALA A 60 -6.75 3.44 -13.79
CA ALA A 60 -8.16 3.10 -13.91
C ALA A 60 -9.06 4.35 -13.84
N LEU A 61 -8.78 5.27 -12.90
CA LEU A 61 -9.50 6.56 -12.81
C LEU A 61 -9.33 7.40 -14.08
N LYS A 62 -8.12 7.44 -14.64
CA LYS A 62 -7.86 8.15 -15.90
C LYS A 62 -8.64 7.52 -17.06
N GLU A 63 -8.64 6.20 -17.19
CA GLU A 63 -9.37 5.50 -18.26
C GLU A 63 -10.89 5.66 -18.12
N ARG A 64 -11.42 5.65 -16.89
CA ARG A 64 -12.85 5.78 -16.64
C ARG A 64 -13.41 7.15 -17.01
N PHE A 65 -12.65 8.21 -16.76
CA PHE A 65 -13.13 9.60 -16.82
C PHE A 65 -12.48 10.44 -17.91
N ALA A 66 -11.44 9.99 -18.60
CA ALA A 66 -10.85 10.76 -19.68
C ALA A 66 -11.79 10.79 -20.90
N PRO A 67 -12.31 11.96 -21.30
CA PRO A 67 -13.01 12.11 -22.57
C PRO A 67 -12.01 11.98 -23.73
N ALA A 68 -12.52 11.76 -24.94
CA ALA A 68 -11.72 11.73 -26.16
C ALA A 68 -10.99 13.07 -26.39
N ASN A 69 -11.63 14.20 -26.04
CA ASN A 69 -11.03 15.53 -26.08
C ASN A 69 -10.96 16.14 -24.68
N VAL A 70 -9.74 16.44 -24.21
CA VAL A 70 -9.49 16.97 -22.86
C VAL A 70 -10.08 18.37 -22.60
N TYR A 71 -10.57 19.05 -23.65
CA TYR A 71 -11.27 20.32 -23.56
C TYR A 71 -12.78 20.20 -23.40
N ASP A 72 -13.32 18.98 -23.50
CA ASP A 72 -14.74 18.71 -23.29
C ASP A 72 -15.12 18.93 -21.82
N PRO A 73 -16.41 19.17 -21.52
CA PRO A 73 -16.91 19.21 -20.15
C PRO A 73 -16.51 17.97 -19.36
N CYS A 74 -16.15 18.15 -18.09
CA CYS A 74 -15.69 17.05 -17.27
C CYS A 74 -16.84 16.09 -16.92
N PRO A 75 -16.69 14.77 -17.11
CA PRO A 75 -17.76 13.81 -16.85
C PRO A 75 -18.11 13.61 -15.37
N CYS A 76 -17.36 14.23 -14.45
CA CYS A 76 -17.72 14.24 -13.03
C CYS A 76 -18.90 15.16 -12.69
N GLY A 77 -19.44 15.89 -13.68
CA GLY A 77 -20.56 16.82 -13.48
C GLY A 77 -20.13 18.25 -13.11
N SER A 78 -18.82 18.53 -13.05
CA SER A 78 -18.37 19.92 -12.92
C SER A 78 -18.57 20.68 -14.23
N GLU A 79 -18.88 21.97 -14.15
CA GLU A 79 -18.96 22.87 -15.32
C GLU A 79 -17.59 23.17 -15.97
N ALA A 80 -16.50 22.70 -15.36
CA ALA A 80 -15.15 22.88 -15.87
C ALA A 80 -14.78 21.86 -16.97
N LYS A 81 -13.87 22.26 -17.87
CA LYS A 81 -13.25 21.35 -18.86
C LYS A 81 -12.43 20.28 -18.16
N TYR A 82 -12.42 19.05 -18.68
CA TYR A 82 -11.73 17.90 -18.07
C TYR A 82 -10.28 18.19 -17.68
N LYS A 83 -9.50 18.82 -18.58
CA LYS A 83 -8.08 19.15 -18.32
C LYS A 83 -7.83 20.04 -17.10
N PHE A 84 -8.83 20.83 -16.69
CA PHE A 84 -8.76 21.73 -15.53
C PHE A 84 -9.48 21.18 -14.30
N CYS A 85 -10.22 20.07 -14.45
CA CYS A 85 -10.95 19.40 -13.38
C CYS A 85 -10.29 18.05 -13.03
N CYS A 86 -10.95 16.92 -13.29
CA CYS A 86 -10.47 15.59 -12.88
C CYS A 86 -9.07 15.25 -13.39
N ALA A 87 -8.64 15.75 -14.56
CA ALA A 87 -7.27 15.53 -15.02
C ALA A 87 -6.22 16.09 -14.04
N LYS A 88 -6.49 17.26 -13.45
CA LYS A 88 -5.62 17.90 -12.45
C LYS A 88 -5.62 17.12 -11.14
N THR A 89 -6.81 16.71 -10.68
CA THR A 89 -6.99 15.91 -9.46
C THR A 89 -6.29 14.55 -9.57
N ILE A 90 -6.45 13.86 -10.71
CA ILE A 90 -5.80 12.56 -10.98
C ILE A 90 -4.28 12.74 -11.17
N LYS A 91 -3.82 13.83 -11.79
CA LYS A 91 -2.38 14.09 -11.93
C LYS A 91 -1.69 14.16 -10.56
N ASN A 92 -2.32 14.85 -9.61
CA ASN A 92 -1.85 15.02 -8.23
C ASN A 92 -2.59 14.08 -7.26
N PHE A 93 -2.89 12.85 -7.70
CA PHE A 93 -3.71 11.93 -6.93
C PHE A 93 -3.12 11.65 -5.55
N ASP A 94 -3.86 12.05 -4.53
CA ASP A 94 -3.68 11.67 -3.14
C ASP A 94 -4.99 11.02 -2.67
N LEU A 95 -4.90 9.79 -2.17
CA LEU A 95 -6.09 9.01 -1.81
C LEU A 95 -6.94 9.71 -0.74
N ASN A 96 -6.29 10.27 0.29
CA ASN A 96 -6.98 10.93 1.39
C ASN A 96 -7.70 12.20 0.93
N GLN A 97 -7.07 12.98 0.05
CA GLN A 97 -7.69 14.16 -0.56
C GLN A 97 -8.82 13.76 -1.50
N TYR A 98 -8.64 12.70 -2.29
CA TYR A 98 -9.65 12.21 -3.23
C TYR A 98 -10.91 11.75 -2.50
N LEU A 99 -10.78 11.04 -1.37
CA LEU A 99 -11.90 10.62 -0.53
C LEU A 99 -12.69 11.80 0.06
N LYS A 100 -12.09 12.99 0.21
CA LYS A 100 -12.82 14.19 0.64
C LYS A 100 -13.73 14.76 -0.45
N THR A 101 -13.58 14.34 -1.71
CA THR A 101 -14.33 14.91 -2.84
C THR A 101 -15.74 14.36 -2.99
N PHE A 102 -16.05 13.25 -2.34
CA PHE A 102 -17.40 12.70 -2.22
C PHE A 102 -17.61 12.26 -0.77
N PRO A 103 -18.62 12.80 -0.07
CA PRO A 103 -18.87 12.45 1.32
C PRO A 103 -19.21 10.96 1.43
N ASN A 104 -18.66 10.28 2.44
CA ASN A 104 -19.15 8.95 2.82
C ASN A 104 -20.59 9.08 3.31
N GLU A 105 -21.55 8.43 2.66
CA GLU A 105 -22.93 8.28 3.14
C GLU A 105 -23.04 7.31 4.33
N SER A 106 -22.06 7.31 5.23
CA SER A 106 -22.04 6.44 6.41
C SER A 106 -21.59 7.24 7.63
N SER A 107 -22.49 8.07 8.12
CA SER A 107 -22.56 8.46 9.53
C SER A 107 -24.03 8.35 9.92
N SER A 108 -24.41 7.14 10.32
CA SER A 108 -25.59 6.91 11.16
C SER A 108 -25.35 7.45 12.56
#